data_AF-A0A7S1VTR3-F1
#
_entry.id   AF-A0A7S1VTR3-F1
#
_cell.length_a   1.000
_cell.length_b   1.000
_cell.length_c   1.000
_cell.angle_alpha   90.00
_cell.angle_beta   90.00
_cell.angle_gamma   90.00
#
_symmetry.space_group_name_H-M   'P 1'
#
loop_
_entity.id
_entity.type
_entity.pdbx_description
1 polymer ?
#
loop_
_entity_poly.entity_id
_entity_poly.type
_entity_poly.pdbx_seq_one_letter_code
_entity_poly.pdbx_strand_id
1 'polypeptide(L)'
;WLGTACVFSGGAWQPLVNFLHDTAGCSFNQTVAGVTVGCGAMFFLGLRLGRMAYSGWTSVAPNEYGNLKADAYLSAAIGGATGAFVGTDVSFMTATGTEQNWLRPLLGVEDTTSDLVGCFTAGSSTALGYSTAQSLQNVVLPAGKNYLD
;
A
#
# COMPACT_ATOMS: atom_id res chain seq x y z
N TRP A 1 -12.07 -5.04 -11.90
CA TRP A 1 -11.53 -3.69 -11.67
C TRP A 1 -10.43 -3.66 -10.59
N LEU A 2 -10.45 -4.54 -9.59
CA LEU A 2 -9.35 -4.69 -8.60
C LEU A 2 -7.97 -4.86 -9.27
N GLY A 3 -7.86 -5.64 -10.35
CA GLY A 3 -6.60 -5.77 -11.10
C GLY A 3 -6.03 -4.44 -11.60
N THR A 4 -6.88 -3.53 -12.09
CA THR A 4 -6.46 -2.17 -12.50
C THR A 4 -5.93 -1.38 -11.30
N ALA A 5 -6.60 -1.47 -10.16
CA ALA A 5 -6.15 -0.84 -8.92
C ALA A 5 -4.78 -1.38 -8.45
N CYS A 6 -4.59 -2.69 -8.48
CA CYS A 6 -3.31 -3.33 -8.14
C CYS A 6 -2.19 -2.90 -9.08
N VAL A 7 -2.44 -2.84 -10.40
CA VAL A 7 -1.44 -2.39 -11.38
C VAL A 7 -1.03 -0.94 -11.13
N PHE A 8 -1.99 -0.05 -10.88
CA PHE A 8 -1.71 1.37 -10.61
C PHE A 8 -0.94 1.55 -9.31
N SER A 9 -1.38 0.92 -8.22
CA SER A 9 -0.73 1.01 -6.91
C SER A 9 0.65 0.36 -6.89
N GLY A 10 0.77 -0.85 -7.45
CA GLY A 10 2.03 -1.60 -7.50
C GLY A 10 3.05 -0.95 -8.43
N GLY A 11 2.60 -0.49 -9.61
CA GLY A 11 3.46 0.25 -10.55
C GLY A 11 3.93 1.61 -10.00
N ALA A 12 3.16 2.24 -9.11
CA ALA A 12 3.57 3.48 -8.45
C ALA A 12 4.52 3.27 -7.27
N TRP A 13 4.59 2.06 -6.69
CA TRP A 13 5.33 1.82 -5.45
C TRP A 13 6.83 2.12 -5.57
N GLN A 14 7.52 1.46 -6.52
CA GLN A 14 8.97 1.65 -6.68
C GLN A 14 9.33 3.10 -7.05
N PRO A 15 8.64 3.76 -8.02
CA PRO A 15 8.89 5.17 -8.30
C PRO A 15 8.69 6.09 -7.09
N LEU A 16 7.68 5.84 -6.24
CA LEU A 16 7.43 6.63 -5.04
C LEU A 16 8.53 6.44 -4.00
N VAL A 17 8.96 5.20 -3.74
CA VAL A 17 10.07 4.92 -2.81
C VAL A 17 11.34 5.61 -3.29
N ASN A 18 11.73 5.42 -4.55
CA ASN A 18 12.94 6.03 -5.11
C ASN A 18 12.88 7.57 -5.06
N PHE A 19 11.73 8.16 -5.34
CA PHE A 19 11.58 9.60 -5.25
C PHE A 19 11.70 10.09 -3.80
N LEU A 20 10.96 9.50 -2.87
CA LEU A 20 10.93 9.94 -1.48
C LEU A 20 12.26 9.70 -0.78
N HIS A 21 12.80 8.49 -0.89
CA HIS A 21 14.06 8.09 -0.26
C HIS A 21 15.27 8.71 -0.95
N ASP A 22 15.47 8.44 -2.24
CA ASP A 22 16.74 8.77 -2.92
C ASP A 22 16.80 10.23 -3.38
N THR A 23 15.67 10.77 -3.88
CA THR A 23 15.64 12.12 -4.47
C THR A 23 15.30 13.20 -3.45
N ALA A 24 14.28 12.96 -2.62
CA ALA A 24 13.81 13.93 -1.62
C ALA A 24 14.50 13.79 -0.26
N GLY A 25 15.30 12.73 -0.04
CA GLY A 25 16.03 12.49 1.19
C GLY A 25 15.12 12.29 2.41
N CYS A 26 13.92 11.75 2.20
CA CYS A 26 12.96 11.49 3.27
C CYS A 26 13.45 10.33 4.15
N SER A 27 13.28 10.49 5.47
CA SER A 27 13.49 9.41 6.44
C SER A 27 12.52 8.25 6.21
N PHE A 28 12.84 7.08 6.79
CA PHE A 28 11.98 5.90 6.72
C PHE A 28 10.50 6.19 7.00
N ASN A 29 10.19 6.88 8.10
CA ASN A 29 8.81 7.19 8.48
C ASN A 29 8.13 8.14 7.49
N GLN A 30 8.88 9.10 6.93
CA GLN A 30 8.35 10.01 5.91
C GLN A 30 8.06 9.25 4.61
N THR A 31 8.93 8.31 4.21
CA THR A 31 8.71 7.48 3.03
C THR A 31 7.55 6.51 3.24
N VAL A 32 7.44 5.86 4.39
CA VAL A 32 6.26 5.04 4.75
C VAL A 32 4.97 5.85 4.61
N ALA A 33 4.91 7.05 5.20
CA ALA A 33 3.72 7.90 5.12
C ALA A 33 3.42 8.33 3.66
N GLY A 34 4.45 8.74 2.92
CA GLY A 34 4.31 9.17 1.53
C GLY A 34 3.86 8.03 0.61
N VAL A 35 4.42 6.83 0.77
CA VAL A 35 4.02 5.62 0.03
C VAL A 35 2.61 5.20 0.41
N THR A 36 2.23 5.24 1.69
CA THR A 36 0.85 4.95 2.11
C THR A 36 -0.17 5.83 1.41
N VAL A 37 0.07 7.14 1.38
CA VAL A 37 -0.84 8.08 0.71
C VAL A 37 -0.79 7.91 -0.80
N GLY A 38 0.42 7.86 -1.39
CA GLY A 38 0.61 7.80 -2.83
C GLY A 38 0.06 6.53 -3.46
N CYS A 39 0.43 5.36 -2.93
CA CYS A 39 -0.09 4.08 -3.41
C CYS A 39 -1.60 3.92 -3.12
N GLY A 40 -2.09 4.35 -1.95
CA GLY A 40 -3.52 4.35 -1.66
C GLY A 40 -4.33 5.18 -2.65
N ALA A 41 -3.84 6.38 -3.00
CA ALA A 41 -4.45 7.24 -4.01
C ALA A 41 -4.41 6.61 -5.42
N MET A 42 -3.29 5.99 -5.79
CA MET A 42 -3.17 5.28 -7.08
C MET A 42 -4.07 4.04 -7.15
N PHE A 43 -4.21 3.31 -6.04
CA PHE A 43 -5.17 2.22 -5.94
C PHE A 43 -6.60 2.73 -6.15
N PHE A 44 -6.97 3.82 -5.47
CA PHE A 44 -8.29 4.45 -5.63
C PHE A 44 -8.54 4.84 -7.08
N LEU A 45 -7.60 5.55 -7.71
CA LEU A 45 -7.70 5.93 -9.11
C LEU A 45 -7.91 4.71 -10.01
N GLY A 46 -7.13 3.64 -9.80
CA GLY A 46 -7.29 2.41 -10.58
C GLY A 46 -8.64 1.72 -10.37
N LEU A 47 -9.24 1.79 -9.16
CA LEU A 47 -10.61 1.32 -8.94
C LEU A 47 -11.61 2.12 -9.79
N ARG A 48 -11.51 3.45 -9.78
CA ARG A 48 -12.43 4.34 -10.51
C ARG A 48 -12.31 4.16 -12.02
N LEU A 49 -11.09 4.06 -12.53
CA LEU A 49 -10.82 3.81 -13.95
C LEU A 49 -11.28 2.42 -14.36
N GLY A 50 -11.03 1.41 -13.54
CA GLY A 50 -11.49 0.06 -13.81
C GLY A 50 -13.02 -0.04 -13.88
N ARG A 51 -13.75 0.64 -12.99
CA ARG A 51 -15.21 0.71 -13.10
C ARG A 51 -15.65 1.38 -14.39
N MET A 52 -15.07 2.52 -14.77
CA MET A 52 -15.38 3.18 -16.06
C MET A 52 -15.12 2.27 -17.26
N ALA A 53 -14.01 1.54 -17.25
CA ALA A 53 -13.62 0.67 -18.35
C ALA A 53 -14.48 -0.60 -18.43
N TYR A 54 -14.90 -1.17 -17.29
CA TYR A 54 -15.51 -2.51 -17.26
C TYR A 54 -17.04 -2.53 -17.07
N SER A 55 -17.66 -1.44 -16.60
CA SER A 55 -19.09 -1.49 -16.24
C SER A 55 -20.06 -1.65 -17.42
N GLY A 56 -19.65 -1.34 -18.65
CA GLY A 56 -20.53 -1.49 -19.82
C GLY A 56 -20.66 -2.92 -20.36
N TRP A 57 -19.81 -3.85 -19.92
CA TRP A 57 -19.64 -5.17 -20.55
C TRP A 57 -19.30 -6.29 -19.54
N THR A 58 -19.31 -5.98 -18.24
CA THR A 58 -19.10 -6.94 -17.16
C THR A 58 -20.09 -6.66 -16.02
N SER A 59 -20.11 -7.50 -14.99
CA SER A 59 -20.92 -7.31 -13.77
C SER A 59 -20.38 -6.22 -12.83
N VAL A 60 -19.34 -5.50 -13.20
CA VAL A 60 -18.75 -4.45 -12.36
C VAL A 60 -19.69 -3.25 -12.27
N ALA A 61 -20.13 -2.92 -11.06
CA ALA A 61 -20.99 -1.76 -10.83
C ALA A 61 -20.32 -0.45 -11.31
N PRO A 62 -21.06 0.43 -12.03
CA PRO A 62 -20.56 1.72 -12.48
C PRO A 62 -20.21 2.63 -11.30
N ASN A 63 -19.46 3.68 -11.60
CA ASN A 63 -19.07 4.67 -10.59
C ASN A 63 -20.30 5.35 -9.98
N GLU A 64 -20.49 5.17 -8.67
CA GLU A 64 -21.59 5.78 -7.91
C GLU A 64 -21.12 6.16 -6.51
N TYR A 65 -21.93 6.91 -5.78
CA TYR A 65 -21.55 7.41 -4.45
C TYR A 65 -21.42 6.29 -3.40
N GLY A 66 -22.21 5.23 -3.53
CA GLY A 66 -22.15 4.07 -2.63
C GLY A 66 -20.78 3.39 -2.69
N ASN A 67 -20.35 3.00 -3.90
CA ASN A 67 -19.04 2.39 -4.08
C ASN A 67 -17.87 3.35 -3.94
N LEU A 68 -18.07 4.67 -4.10
CA LEU A 68 -17.02 5.67 -3.84
C LEU A 68 -16.47 5.55 -2.41
N LYS A 69 -17.35 5.42 -1.42
CA LYS A 69 -16.95 5.30 -0.02
C LYS A 69 -16.21 3.99 0.26
N ALA A 70 -16.78 2.88 -0.21
CA ALA A 70 -16.17 1.56 -0.08
C ALA A 70 -14.78 1.51 -0.74
N ASP A 71 -14.68 2.06 -1.96
CA ASP A 71 -13.41 2.17 -2.70
C ASP A 71 -12.40 3.00 -1.89
N ALA A 72 -12.81 4.11 -1.26
CA ALA A 72 -11.93 4.95 -0.45
C ALA A 72 -11.41 4.23 0.82
N TYR A 73 -12.26 3.50 1.53
CA TYR A 73 -11.85 2.74 2.72
C TYR A 73 -10.90 1.60 2.36
N LEU A 74 -11.22 0.84 1.30
CA LEU A 74 -10.34 -0.19 0.76
C LEU A 74 -8.98 0.40 0.36
N SER A 75 -8.97 1.54 -0.36
CA SER A 75 -7.74 2.23 -0.75
C SER A 75 -6.89 2.67 0.44
N ALA A 76 -7.50 3.10 1.54
CA ALA A 76 -6.78 3.43 2.75
C ALA A 76 -6.14 2.19 3.41
N ALA A 77 -6.82 1.04 3.40
CA ALA A 77 -6.25 -0.22 3.87
C ALA A 77 -5.07 -0.69 3.00
N ILE A 78 -5.20 -0.56 1.67
CA ILE A 78 -4.11 -0.85 0.72
C ILE A 78 -2.95 0.13 0.90
N GLY A 79 -3.21 1.40 1.16
CA GLY A 79 -2.16 2.36 1.53
C GLY A 79 -1.35 1.90 2.75
N GLY A 80 -2.03 1.37 3.77
CA GLY A 80 -1.36 0.75 4.93
C GLY A 80 -0.49 -0.46 4.53
N ALA A 81 -1.01 -1.32 3.66
CA ALA A 81 -0.27 -2.47 3.11
C ALA A 81 1.01 -2.04 2.39
N THR A 82 0.92 -1.07 1.49
CA THR A 82 2.05 -0.59 0.70
C THR A 82 3.06 0.22 1.52
N GLY A 83 2.60 0.91 2.56
CA GLY A 83 3.48 1.59 3.52
C GLY A 83 4.30 0.60 4.34
N ALA A 84 3.68 -0.45 4.86
CA ALA A 84 4.40 -1.51 5.57
C ALA A 84 5.40 -2.25 4.66
N PHE A 85 5.10 -2.35 3.36
CA PHE A 85 6.01 -2.94 2.37
C PHE A 85 7.32 -2.15 2.23
N VAL A 86 7.35 -0.84 2.54
CA VAL A 86 8.62 -0.08 2.62
C VAL A 86 9.57 -0.69 3.65
N GLY A 87 9.04 -1.37 4.68
CA GLY A 87 9.84 -2.09 5.67
C GLY A 87 10.69 -3.23 5.10
N THR A 88 10.45 -3.69 3.87
CA THR A 88 11.31 -4.68 3.21
C THR A 88 12.58 -4.08 2.63
N ASP A 89 12.61 -2.76 2.43
CA ASP A 89 13.76 -2.05 1.88
C ASP A 89 14.81 -1.80 2.98
N VAL A 90 15.99 -2.38 2.78
CA VAL A 90 17.11 -2.35 3.73
C VAL A 90 18.05 -1.16 3.51
N SER A 91 17.75 -0.28 2.54
CA SER A 91 18.59 0.86 2.17
C SER A 91 18.45 2.09 3.07
N PHE A 92 17.47 2.11 3.99
CA PHE A 92 17.16 3.22 4.88
C PHE A 92 18.20 3.43 6.00
N MET A 93 19.31 4.05 5.64
CA MET A 93 20.42 4.40 6.53
C MET A 93 20.60 5.92 6.62
N THR A 94 20.95 6.43 7.79
CA THR A 94 21.45 7.82 7.90
C THR A 94 22.81 7.97 7.22
N ALA A 95 23.23 9.22 6.97
CA ALA A 95 24.59 9.53 6.55
C ALA A 95 25.69 9.06 7.52
N THR A 96 25.32 8.79 8.79
CA THR A 96 26.21 8.25 9.82
C THR A 96 26.16 6.73 9.92
N GLY A 97 25.46 6.05 8.99
CA GLY A 97 25.30 4.59 8.96
C GLY A 97 24.34 4.05 10.02
N THR A 98 23.43 4.87 10.54
CA THR A 98 22.43 4.46 11.53
C THR A 98 21.17 3.98 10.83
N GLU A 99 20.74 2.76 11.16
CA GLU A 99 19.50 2.16 10.67
C GLU A 99 18.28 3.02 11.04
N GLN A 100 17.44 3.33 10.04
CA GLN A 100 16.17 4.04 10.24
C GLN A 100 14.94 3.12 10.10
N ASN A 101 15.05 2.03 9.35
CA ASN A 101 13.98 1.09 9.13
C ASN A 101 13.84 0.17 10.36
N TRP A 102 13.00 0.61 11.29
CA TRP A 102 12.64 -0.16 12.47
C TRP A 102 11.80 -1.42 12.16
N LEU A 103 11.28 -1.57 10.93
CA LEU A 103 10.62 -2.80 10.46
C LEU A 103 11.60 -3.85 9.92
N ARG A 104 12.85 -3.47 9.60
CA ARG A 104 13.86 -4.36 9.02
C ARG A 104 14.03 -5.69 9.78
N PRO A 105 14.08 -5.74 11.13
CA PRO A 105 14.25 -7.01 11.84
C PRO A 105 13.12 -8.02 11.62
N LEU A 106 11.94 -7.55 11.18
CA LEU A 106 10.77 -8.40 10.94
C LEU A 106 10.50 -8.61 9.45
N LEU A 107 10.71 -7.57 8.63
CA LEU A 107 10.26 -7.51 7.23
C LEU A 107 11.39 -7.29 6.23
N GLY A 108 12.62 -7.00 6.68
CA GLY A 108 13.75 -6.71 5.81
C GLY A 108 14.04 -7.88 4.86
N VAL A 109 14.17 -7.57 3.57
CA VAL A 109 14.62 -8.53 2.56
C VAL A 109 16.10 -8.23 2.30
N GLU A 110 16.97 -8.95 3.01
CA GLU A 110 18.41 -8.83 2.89
C GLU A 110 18.93 -9.42 1.56
N ASP A 111 20.11 -9.00 1.11
CA ASP A 111 20.75 -9.51 -0.12
C ASP A 111 20.97 -11.04 -0.11
N THR A 112 21.05 -11.65 1.08
CA THR A 112 21.21 -13.10 1.24
C THR A 112 19.88 -13.85 1.30
N THR A 113 18.75 -13.15 1.27
CA THR A 113 17.42 -13.75 1.33
C THR A 113 17.10 -14.42 0.01
N SER A 114 16.82 -15.73 0.02
CA SER A 114 16.39 -16.42 -1.19
C SER A 114 15.10 -15.81 -1.75
N ASP A 115 14.93 -15.79 -3.07
CA ASP A 115 13.75 -15.23 -3.74
C ASP A 115 12.42 -15.74 -3.16
N LEU A 116 12.33 -17.04 -2.84
CA LEU A 116 11.12 -17.61 -2.27
C LEU A 116 10.80 -17.01 -0.90
N VAL A 117 11.79 -16.91 -0.02
CA VAL A 117 11.64 -16.27 1.29
C VAL A 117 11.34 -14.77 1.13
N GLY A 118 12.02 -14.09 0.19
CA GLY A 118 11.77 -12.68 -0.11
C GLY A 118 10.32 -12.43 -0.54
N CYS A 119 9.76 -13.28 -1.41
CA CYS A 119 8.36 -13.25 -1.79
C CYS A 119 7.41 -13.43 -0.60
N PHE A 120 7.69 -14.40 0.30
CA PHE A 120 6.87 -14.60 1.50
C PHE A 120 6.97 -13.42 2.48
N THR A 121 8.16 -12.85 2.67
CA THR A 121 8.37 -11.67 3.51
C THR A 121 7.65 -10.45 2.93
N ALA A 122 7.76 -10.21 1.63
CA ALA A 122 7.01 -9.18 0.93
C ALA A 122 5.48 -9.36 1.08
N GLY A 123 4.97 -10.57 0.85
CA GLY A 123 3.57 -10.89 1.07
C GLY A 123 3.13 -10.69 2.53
N SER A 124 3.96 -11.08 3.49
CA SER A 124 3.67 -10.93 4.92
C SER A 124 3.68 -9.46 5.35
N SER A 125 4.58 -8.63 4.82
CA SER A 125 4.64 -7.19 5.10
C SER A 125 3.36 -6.47 4.66
N THR A 126 2.89 -6.77 3.45
CA THR A 126 1.65 -6.19 2.92
C THR A 126 0.43 -6.69 3.70
N ALA A 127 0.38 -7.98 4.06
CA ALA A 127 -0.66 -8.53 4.92
C ALA A 127 -0.69 -7.87 6.31
N LEU A 128 0.47 -7.62 6.92
CA LEU A 128 0.60 -6.94 8.21
C LEU A 128 0.10 -5.49 8.13
N GLY A 129 0.53 -4.73 7.12
CA GLY A 129 0.11 -3.35 6.91
C GLY A 129 -1.39 -3.23 6.64
N TYR A 130 -1.93 -4.09 5.77
CA TYR A 130 -3.36 -4.17 5.51
C TYR A 130 -4.13 -4.49 6.79
N SER A 131 -3.72 -5.53 7.53
CA SER A 131 -4.42 -5.96 8.74
C SER A 131 -4.41 -4.88 9.82
N THR A 132 -3.30 -4.14 9.93
CA THR A 132 -3.18 -3.01 10.86
C THR A 132 -4.14 -1.88 10.47
N ALA A 133 -4.11 -1.42 9.22
CA ALA A 133 -4.98 -0.36 8.74
C ALA A 133 -6.46 -0.76 8.79
N GLN A 134 -6.79 -2.00 8.40
CA GLN A 134 -8.14 -2.55 8.46
C GLN A 134 -8.65 -2.64 9.90
N SER A 135 -7.82 -3.11 10.83
CA SER A 135 -8.20 -3.19 12.25
C SER A 135 -8.48 -1.80 12.83
N LEU A 136 -7.66 -0.80 12.48
CA LEU A 136 -7.91 0.58 12.87
C LEU A 136 -9.23 1.11 12.30
N GLN A 137 -9.51 0.84 11.02
CA GLN A 137 -10.79 1.22 10.41
C GLN A 137 -11.98 0.54 11.12
N ASN A 138 -11.88 -0.76 11.45
CA ASN A 138 -12.92 -1.48 12.18
C ASN A 138 -13.17 -0.92 13.59
N VAL A 139 -12.15 -0.34 14.23
CA VAL A 139 -12.29 0.27 15.57
C VAL A 139 -12.86 1.69 15.50
N VAL A 140 -12.48 2.46 14.47
CA VAL A 140 -12.79 3.90 14.38
C VAL A 140 -14.11 4.16 13.63
N LEU A 141 -14.44 3.36 12.62
CA LEU A 141 -15.62 3.57 11.80
C LEU A 141 -16.87 2.97 12.46
N PRO A 142 -18.04 3.61 12.34
CA PRO A 142 -19.29 3.01 12.79
C PRO A 142 -19.60 1.73 12.02
N ALA A 143 -20.27 0.78 12.68
CA ALA A 143 -20.69 -0.47 12.06
C ALA A 143 -21.49 -0.23 10.76
N GLY A 144 -21.17 -1.02 9.72
CA GLY A 144 -21.81 -0.90 8.40
C GLY A 144 -21.28 0.27 7.58
N LYS A 145 -20.14 0.85 7.96
CA LYS A 145 -19.48 1.94 7.22
C LYS A 145 -18.13 1.52 6.65
N ASN A 146 -17.52 0.44 7.14
CA ASN A 146 -16.33 -0.09 6.53
C ASN A 146 -16.67 -0.85 5.23
N TYR A 147 -15.70 -1.09 4.35
CA TYR A 147 -15.97 -1.79 3.10
C TYR A 147 -16.15 -3.31 3.26
N LEU A 148 -15.73 -3.87 4.40
CA LEU A 148 -15.92 -5.28 4.76
C LEU A 148 -17.17 -5.53 5.63
N ASP A 149 -17.90 -4.47 6.01
CA ASP A 149 -19.10 -4.56 6.87
C ASP A 149 -20.39 -4.78 6.08
#